data_AF-A0A3D4H7Q1-F1
#
_entry.id   AF-A0A3D4H7Q1-F1
#
_cell.length_a   1.000
_cell.length_b   1.000
_cell.length_c   1.000
_cell.angle_alpha   90.00
_cell.angle_beta   90.00
_cell.angle_gamma   90.00
#
_symmetry.space_group_name_H-M   'P 1'
#
loop_
_entity.id
_entity.type
_entity.pdbx_description
1 polymer ?
#
loop_
_entity_poly.entity_id
_entity_poly.type
_entity_poly.pdbx_seq_one_letter_code
_entity_poly.pdbx_strand_id
1 'polypeptide(L)' 'MQAFNWFLILYTGSALVGVSALWFFFDRSDKRSFESSRRQKIFHCVRCGHLYSVKKRDVSNGEQCPECEYKNFELSF' A
#
# COMPACT_ATOMS: atom_id res chain seq x y z
N MET A 1 2.03 -7.37 -50.59
CA MET A 1 2.39 -6.20 -49.75
C MET A 1 1.31 -5.85 -48.73
N GLN A 2 0.02 -5.76 -49.11
CA GLN A 2 -1.04 -5.40 -48.14
C GLN A 2 -1.26 -6.43 -47.02
N ALA A 3 -1.26 -7.73 -47.33
CA ALA A 3 -1.46 -8.78 -46.31
C ALA A 3 -0.38 -8.78 -45.21
N PHE A 4 0.88 -8.55 -45.58
CA PHE A 4 2.00 -8.46 -44.63
C PHE A 4 1.83 -7.28 -43.65
N ASN A 5 1.36 -6.13 -44.15
CA ASN A 5 1.08 -4.97 -43.31
C ASN A 5 -0.05 -5.23 -42.32
N TRP A 6 -1.10 -5.95 -42.73
CA TRP A 6 -2.18 -6.36 -41.82
C TRP A 6 -1.68 -7.26 -40.70
N PHE A 7 -0.80 -8.23 -40.98
CA PHE A 7 -0.20 -9.07 -39.96
C PHE A 7 0.67 -8.26 -38.98
N LEU A 8 1.44 -7.29 -39.48
CA LEU A 8 2.25 -6.41 -38.62
C LEU A 8 1.38 -5.52 -37.73
N ILE A 9 0.27 -4.99 -38.24
CA ILE A 9 -0.66 -4.16 -37.46
C ILE A 9 -1.34 -4.99 -36.38
N LEU A 10 -1.79 -6.21 -36.70
CA LEU A 10 -2.39 -7.10 -35.72
C LEU A 10 -1.39 -7.54 -34.64
N TYR A 11 -0.16 -7.86 -35.04
CA TYR A 11 0.91 -8.24 -34.11
C TYR A 11 1.25 -7.09 -33.15
N THR A 12 1.53 -5.90 -33.69
CA THR A 12 1.87 -4.72 -32.87
C THR A 12 0.70 -4.28 -31.99
N GLY A 13 -0.53 -4.31 -32.50
CA GLY A 13 -1.74 -4.07 -31.72
C GLY A 13 -1.89 -5.05 -30.55
N SER A 14 -1.71 -6.35 -30.80
CA SER A 14 -1.79 -7.38 -29.76
C SER A 14 -0.71 -7.21 -28.69
N ALA A 15 0.51 -6.84 -29.10
CA ALA A 15 1.62 -6.58 -28.18
C ALA A 15 1.34 -5.35 -27.29
N LEU A 16 0.83 -4.26 -27.88
CA LEU A 16 0.46 -3.05 -27.13
C LEU A 16 -0.67 -3.33 -26.13
N VAL A 17 -1.68 -4.11 -26.53
CA VAL A 17 -2.77 -4.52 -25.63
C VAL A 17 -2.23 -5.39 -24.50
N GLY A 18 -1.37 -6.37 -24.81
CA GLY A 18 -0.75 -7.24 -23.81
C GLY A 18 0.08 -6.47 -22.79
N VAL A 19 0.93 -5.55 -23.25
CA VAL A 19 1.75 -4.69 -22.37
C VAL A 19 0.86 -3.77 -21.52
N SER A 20 -0.16 -3.15 -22.13
CA SER A 20 -1.09 -2.25 -21.40
C SER A 20 -1.89 -3.01 -20.33
N ALA A 21 -2.37 -4.21 -20.66
CA ALA A 21 -3.10 -5.06 -19.72
C ALA A 21 -2.20 -5.53 -18.57
N LEU A 22 -0.97 -5.94 -18.88
CA LEU A 22 0.00 -6.34 -17.86
C LEU A 22 0.35 -5.17 -16.95
N TRP A 23 0.59 -3.98 -17.51
CA TRP A 23 0.85 -2.77 -16.72
C TRP A 23 -0.30 -2.42 -15.80
N PHE A 24 -1.54 -2.43 -16.31
CA PHE A 24 -2.74 -2.16 -15.49
C PHE A 24 -2.93 -3.20 -14.38
N PHE A 25 -2.66 -4.48 -14.66
CA PHE A 25 -2.75 -5.55 -13.67
C PHE A 25 -1.72 -5.37 -12.55
N PHE A 26 -0.47 -5.03 -12.92
CA PHE A 26 0.60 -4.78 -11.96
C PHE A 26 0.36 -3.51 -11.13
N ASP A 27 -0.06 -2.39 -11.73
CA ASP A 27 -0.38 -1.14 -11.00
C ASP A 27 -1.48 -1.37 -9.94
N ARG A 28 -2.47 -2.20 -10.26
CA ARG A 28 -3.55 -2.52 -9.32
C ARG A 28 -3.10 -3.46 -8.20
N SER A 29 -2.20 -4.40 -8.49
CA SER A 29 -1.67 -5.36 -7.50
C SER A 29 -0.82 -4.65 -6.44
N ASP A 30 0.02 -3.72 -6.87
CA ASP A 30 0.98 -3.05 -5.99
C ASP A 30 0.30 -2.20 -4.92
N LYS A 31 -0.78 -1.50 -5.31
CA LYS A 31 -1.58 -0.67 -4.39
C LYS A 31 -2.17 -1.45 -3.21
N ARG A 32 -2.56 -2.72 -3.42
CA ARG A 32 -3.21 -3.53 -2.37
C ARG A 32 -2.23 -3.96 -1.28
N SER A 33 -0.99 -4.28 -1.63
CA SER A 33 0.03 -4.70 -0.67
C SER A 33 0.60 -3.53 0.12
N PHE A 34 0.82 -2.37 -0.51
CA PHE A 34 1.32 -1.18 0.17
C PHE A 34 0.32 -0.55 1.14
N GLU A 35 -0.99 -0.62 0.86
CA GLU A 35 -2.01 -0.12 1.78
C GLU A 35 -2.08 -0.90 3.10
N SER A 36 -1.71 -2.18 3.10
CA SER A 36 -1.67 -2.99 4.34
C SER A 36 -0.50 -2.60 5.24
N SER A 37 0.64 -2.22 4.65
CA SER A 37 1.84 -1.82 5.39
C SER A 37 1.80 -0.37 5.87
N ARG A 38 1.16 0.54 5.11
CA ARG A 38 1.02 1.96 5.49
C ARG A 38 0.09 2.22 6.67
N ARG A 39 -0.70 1.25 7.15
CA ARG A 39 -1.57 1.41 8.32
C ARG A 39 -0.88 1.02 9.62
N GLN A 40 0.45 1.01 9.64
CA GLN A 40 1.20 0.96 10.89
C GLN A 40 1.35 2.37 11.42
N LYS A 41 0.61 2.69 12.48
CA LYS A 41 0.83 3.92 13.26
C LYS A 41 1.95 3.66 14.25
N ILE A 42 2.95 4.53 14.24
CA ILE A 42 4.06 4.49 15.19
C ILE A 42 3.68 5.37 16.38
N PHE A 43 3.77 4.81 17.58
CA PHE A 43 3.52 5.49 18.84
C PHE A 43 4.81 5.66 19.61
N HIS A 44 4.93 6.80 20.27
CA HIS A 44 5.96 7.07 21.27
C HIS A 44 5.27 7.24 22.62
N CYS A 45 5.56 6.35 23.57
CA CYS A 45 4.96 6.41 24.90
C CYS A 45 5.47 7.62 25.69
N VAL A 46 4.57 8.49 26.15
CA VAL A 46 4.94 9.67 26.97
C VAL A 46 5.45 9.32 28.38
N ARG A 47 5.17 8.10 28.87
CA ARG A 47 5.55 7.67 30.23
C ARG A 47 6.92 7.01 30.28
N CYS A 48 7.18 6.04 29.41
CA CYS A 48 8.44 5.28 29.39
C CYS A 48 9.36 5.59 28.20
N GLY A 49 8.90 6.36 27.21
CA GLY A 49 9.68 6.66 25.99
C GLY A 49 9.73 5.51 24.97
N HIS A 50 9.04 4.40 25.22
CA HIS A 50 9.04 3.25 24.31
C HIS A 50 8.38 3.58 22.98
N LEU A 51 9.06 3.21 21.88
CA LEU A 51 8.53 3.30 20.52
C LEU A 51 7.95 1.96 20.08
N TYR A 52 6.68 1.96 19.67
CA TYR A 52 5.99 0.76 19.22
C TYR A 52 5.08 1.04 18.04
N SER A 53 4.88 0.05 17.17
CA SER A 53 4.00 0.18 15.99
C SER A 53 2.71 -0.63 16.19
N VAL A 54 1.57 -0.03 15.85
CA VAL A 54 0.26 -0.69 15.94
C VAL A 54 -0.39 -0.74 14.56
N LYS A 55 -0.90 -1.91 14.17
CA LYS A 55 -1.59 -2.16 12.87
C LYS A 55 -3.10 -1.84 12.91
N LYS A 56 -3.56 -1.02 13.85
CA LYS A 56 -4.97 -0.70 14.01
C LYS A 56 -5.33 0.53 13.19
N ARG A 57 -6.48 0.44 12.51
CA ARG A 57 -7.01 1.51 11.66
C ARG A 57 -7.56 2.68 12.48
N ASP A 58 -8.07 2.38 13.66
CA ASP A 58 -8.61 3.34 14.62
C ASP A 58 -7.89 3.17 15.96
N VAL A 59 -7.32 4.27 16.43
CA VAL A 59 -6.55 4.42 17.68
C VAL A 59 -6.96 5.71 18.39
N SER A 60 -8.08 6.32 17.97
CA SER A 60 -8.63 7.56 18.53
C SER A 60 -8.89 7.45 20.03
N ASN A 61 -9.25 6.25 20.49
CA ASN A 61 -9.48 5.94 21.89
C ASN A 61 -8.20 5.72 22.70
N GLY A 62 -7.01 5.87 22.11
CA GLY A 62 -5.70 5.63 22.70
C GLY A 62 -5.29 4.15 22.71
N GLU A 63 -3.98 3.90 22.64
CA GLU A 63 -3.38 2.56 22.65
C GLU A 63 -2.50 2.34 23.88
N GLN A 64 -2.58 1.15 24.46
CA GLN A 64 -1.76 0.77 25.60
C GLN A 64 -0.32 0.48 25.18
N CYS A 65 0.62 1.04 25.92
CA CYS A 65 2.03 0.71 25.76
C CYS A 65 2.30 -0.73 26.23
N PRO A 66 2.99 -1.57 25.45
CA PRO A 66 3.29 -2.95 25.83
C PRO A 66 4.27 -3.08 27.00
N GLU A 67 5.00 -2.00 27.33
CA GLU A 67 6.04 -2.04 28.37
C GLU A 67 5.57 -1.51 29.73
N CYS A 68 4.68 -0.50 29.75
CA CYS A 68 4.25 0.15 30.99
C CYS A 68 2.73 0.24 31.18
N GLU A 69 1.97 -0.38 30.27
CA GLU A 69 0.49 -0.43 30.25
C GLU A 69 -0.19 0.95 30.22
N TYR A 70 0.60 2.01 30.03
CA TYR A 70 0.09 3.37 29.96
C TYR A 70 -0.73 3.57 28.68
N LYS A 71 -1.89 4.21 28.82
CA LYS A 71 -2.79 4.51 27.71
C LYS A 71 -2.32 5.78 26.99
N ASN A 72 -1.68 5.60 25.84
CA ASN A 72 -1.13 6.67 25.03
C ASN A 72 -2.16 7.15 24.00
N PHE A 73 -2.48 8.44 23.98
CA PHE A 73 -3.40 9.02 23.00
C PHE A 73 -2.65 9.47 21.74
N GLU A 74 -3.31 9.38 20.59
CA GLU A 74 -2.77 9.95 19.36
C GLU A 74 -2.74 11.48 19.50
N LEU A 75 -1.55 12.07 19.42
CA LEU A 75 -1.38 13.51 19.44
C LEU A 75 -1.77 14.07 18.07
N SER A 76 -2.95 14.68 17.97
CA SER A 76 -3.32 15.54 16.83
C SER A 76 -2.76 16.93 17.07
N PHE A 77 -1.82 17.37 16.22
CA PHE A 77 -1.31 18.75 16.20
C PHE A 77 -2.10 19.61 15.21
#